data_AF-A0A0N4TCK7-F1
#
_entry.id   AF-A0A0N4TCK7-F1
#
_cell.length_a   1.000
_cell.length_b   1.000
_cell.length_c   1.000
_cell.angle_alpha   90.00
_cell.angle_beta   90.00
_cell.angle_gamma   90.00
#
_symmetry.space_group_name_H-M   'P 1'
#
loop_
_entity.id
_entity.type
_entity.pdbx_description
1 polymer ?
#
loop_
_entity_poly.entity_id
_entity_poly.type
_entity_poly.pdbx_seq_one_letter_code
_entity_poly.pdbx_strand_id
1 'polypeptide(L)' 'MEQIPKLNLGEQKSAIFCYESTTLVMLQISSFFVIIIASSEASLGTLRNLRHALKSIIKEIASAAGLH' A
#
# COMPACT_ATOMS: atom_id res chain seq x y z
N MET A 1 -12.42 -1.20 -0.90
CA MET A 1 -11.75 -2.43 -1.40
C MET A 1 -12.46 -3.71 -0.91
N GLU A 2 -13.78 -3.71 -0.79
CA GLU A 2 -14.53 -4.81 -0.15
C GLU A 2 -14.59 -6.12 -0.96
N GLN A 3 -14.16 -6.10 -2.22
CA GLN A 3 -14.29 -7.27 -3.10
C GLN A 3 -13.12 -8.25 -2.99
N ILE A 4 -11.92 -7.79 -2.66
CA ILE A 4 -10.72 -8.66 -2.61
C ILE A 4 -10.81 -9.70 -1.49
N PRO A 5 -11.26 -9.37 -0.26
CA PRO A 5 -11.45 -10.38 0.79
C PRO A 5 -12.41 -11.51 0.39
N LYS A 6 -13.36 -11.24 -0.52
CA LYS A 6 -14.32 -12.24 -1.01
C LYS A 6 -13.68 -13.27 -1.94
N LEU A 7 -12.44 -13.05 -2.39
CA LEU A 7 -11.69 -14.01 -3.19
C LEU A 7 -11.08 -15.14 -2.33
N ASN A 8 -11.23 -15.10 -1.01
CA ASN A 8 -10.67 -16.09 -0.06
C ASN A 8 -9.14 -16.27 -0.19
N LEU A 9 -8.43 -15.21 -0.60
CA LEU A 9 -6.97 -15.19 -0.74
C LEU A 9 -6.23 -14.76 0.55
N GLY A 10 -6.96 -14.63 1.65
CA GLY A 10 -6.46 -14.07 2.92
C GLY A 10 -6.42 -12.55 2.93
N GLU A 11 -5.78 -11.98 3.95
CA GLU A 11 -5.68 -10.52 4.10
C GLU A 11 -4.84 -9.89 2.99
N GLN A 12 -5.42 -8.91 2.31
CA GLN A 12 -4.73 -8.18 1.29
C GLN A 12 -3.63 -7.30 1.90
N LYS A 13 -2.37 -7.54 1.51
CA LYS A 13 -1.25 -6.72 1.97
C LYS A 13 -0.94 -5.57 1.01
N SER A 14 -1.16 -5.76 -0.27
CA SER A 14 -0.89 -4.76 -1.31
C SER A 14 -1.73 -5.00 -2.57
N ALA A 15 -1.86 -3.98 -3.41
CA ALA A 15 -2.25 -4.09 -4.81
C ALA A 15 -1.30 -3.27 -5.68
N ILE A 16 -1.06 -3.73 -6.90
CA ILE A 16 -0.21 -3.05 -7.88
C ILE A 16 -1.00 -2.97 -9.17
N PHE A 17 -1.08 -1.76 -9.74
CA PHE A 17 -1.73 -1.48 -11.01
C PHE A 17 -0.70 -0.84 -11.94
N CYS A 18 -0.38 -1.53 -13.04
CA CYS A 18 0.56 -1.03 -14.03
C CYS A 18 -0.22 -0.45 -15.22
N TYR A 19 -0.08 0.85 -15.43
CA TYR A 19 -0.57 1.57 -16.60
C TYR A 19 0.60 1.82 -17.56
N GLU A 20 0.32 2.45 -18.70
CA GLU A 20 1.31 2.68 -19.76
C GLU A 20 2.55 3.45 -19.28
N SER A 21 2.35 4.60 -18.62
CA SER A 21 3.43 5.45 -18.14
C SER A 21 3.56 5.50 -16.61
N THR A 22 2.67 4.83 -15.89
CA THR A 22 2.49 5.01 -14.46
C THR A 22 2.23 3.68 -13.77
N THR A 23 2.83 3.50 -12.59
CA THR A 23 2.49 2.42 -11.67
C THR A 23 1.83 3.00 -10.43
N LEU A 24 0.71 2.39 -10.01
CA LEU A 24 0.07 2.66 -8.74
C LEU A 24 0.29 1.47 -7.79
N VAL A 25 0.92 1.71 -6.65
CA VAL A 25 1.12 0.71 -5.59
C VAL A 25 0.30 1.12 -4.37
N MET A 26 -0.66 0.27 -4.00
CA MET A 26 -1.43 0.41 -2.78
C MET A 26 -0.85 -0.52 -1.72
N LEU A 27 -0.47 0.03 -0.57
CA LEU A 27 0.02 -0.72 0.58
C LEU A 27 -0.98 -0.58 1.73
N GLN A 28 -1.47 -1.70 2.25
CA GLN A 28 -2.26 -1.70 3.48
C GLN A 28 -1.29 -1.75 4.68
N ILE A 29 -1.23 -0.66 5.45
CA ILE A 29 -0.36 -0.50 6.62
C ILE A 29 -1.23 -0.01 7.79
N SER A 30 -1.41 -0.88 8.78
CA SER A 30 -2.37 -0.64 9.87
C SER A 30 -3.77 -0.34 9.29
N SER A 31 -4.44 0.70 9.79
CA SER A 31 -5.75 1.17 9.35
C SER A 31 -5.71 2.05 8.09
N PHE A 32 -4.53 2.25 7.48
CA PHE A 32 -4.33 3.14 6.35
C PHE A 32 -4.02 2.40 5.05
N PHE A 33 -4.49 2.98 3.95
CA PHE A 33 -4.01 2.70 2.61
C PHE A 33 -3.00 3.77 2.21
N VAL A 34 -1.76 3.35 1.96
CA VAL A 34 -0.73 4.20 1.40
C VAL A 34 -0.72 4.00 -0.11
N ILE A 35 -0.94 5.07 -0.88
CA ILE A 35 -0.97 5.04 -2.34
C ILE A 35 0.31 5.70 -2.84
N ILE A 36 1.10 4.94 -3.60
CA ILE A 36 2.33 5.41 -4.24
C ILE A 36 2.09 5.46 -5.74
N ILE A 37 2.33 6.63 -6.34
CA ILE A 37 2.26 6.85 -7.78
C ILE A 37 3.69 7.07 -8.27
N ALA A 38 4.14 6.24 -9.20
CA ALA A 38 5.48 6.30 -9.77
C ALA A 38 5.41 6.07 -11.29
N SER A 39 6.51 6.31 -12.02
CA SER A 39 6.52 5.95 -13.44
C SER A 39 6.46 4.42 -13.63
N SER A 40 6.07 3.97 -14.83
CA SER A 40 5.97 2.54 -15.14
C SER A 40 7.34 1.83 -15.13
N GLU A 41 8.44 2.57 -15.26
CA GLU A 41 9.81 2.04 -15.19
C GLU A 41 10.34 1.87 -13.75
N ALA A 42 9.60 2.36 -12.75
CA ALA A 42 10.02 2.27 -11.36
C ALA A 42 10.03 0.82 -10.86
N SER A 43 11.05 0.46 -10.06
CA SER A 43 11.19 -0.89 -9.49
C SER A 43 10.04 -1.22 -8.55
N LEU A 44 9.15 -2.14 -8.99
CA LEU A 44 8.01 -2.61 -8.19
C LEU A 44 8.44 -3.20 -6.85
N GLY A 45 9.57 -3.91 -6.82
CA GLY A 45 10.13 -4.48 -5.58
C GLY A 45 10.49 -3.40 -4.58
N THR A 46 11.12 -2.32 -5.06
CA THR A 46 11.46 -1.15 -4.22
C THR A 46 10.20 -0.47 -3.71
N LEU A 47 9.23 -0.19 -4.60
CA LEU A 47 7.97 0.45 -4.22
C LEU A 47 7.19 -0.38 -3.19
N ARG A 48 7.15 -1.71 -3.34
CA ARG A 48 6.53 -2.61 -2.37
C ARG A 48 7.25 -2.61 -1.03
N ASN A 49 8.58 -2.59 -1.05
CA ASN A 49 9.40 -2.63 0.15
C ASN A 49 9.37 -1.33 0.97
N LEU A 50 8.93 -0.21 0.38
CA LEU A 50 8.63 1.02 1.12
C LEU A 50 7.62 0.77 2.25
N ARG A 51 6.81 -0.30 2.18
CA ARG A 51 5.98 -0.76 3.32
C ARG A 51 6.75 -0.83 4.62
N HIS A 52 7.96 -1.37 4.60
CA HIS A 52 8.77 -1.55 5.80
C HIS A 52 9.29 -0.22 6.33
N ALA A 53 9.82 0.63 5.44
CA ALA A 53 10.33 1.95 5.78
C ALA A 53 9.22 2.87 6.32
N LEU A 54 8.04 2.84 5.72
CA LEU A 54 6.91 3.69 6.08
C LEU A 54 6.15 3.20 7.32
N LYS A 55 6.42 1.99 7.82
CA LYS A 55 5.64 1.41 8.92
C LYS A 55 5.65 2.27 10.19
N SER A 56 6.80 2.86 10.55
CA SER A 56 6.89 3.69 11.77
C SER A 56 6.05 4.95 11.62
N ILE A 57 6.29 5.70 10.55
CA ILE A 57 5.61 7.00 10.35
C ILE A 57 4.10 6.83 10.19
N ILE A 58 3.63 5.76 9.53
CA ILE A 58 2.20 5.49 9.41
C ILE A 58 1.58 5.12 10.77
N LYS A 59 2.31 4.41 11.65
CA LYS A 59 1.83 4.15 13.01
C LYS A 59 1.71 5.43 13.83
N GLU A 60 2.67 6.34 13.69
CA GLU A 60 2.62 7.66 14.36
C GLU A 60 1.43 8.48 13.86
N ILE A 61 1.18 8.50 12.55
CA ILE A 61 0.00 9.14 11.95
C ILE A 61 -1.29 8.50 12.48
N ALA A 62 -1.35 7.16 12.57
CA ALA A 62 -2.51 6.46 13.08
C ALA A 62 -2.81 6.80 14.54
N SER A 63 -1.76 6.85 15.36
CA SER A 63 -1.85 7.29 16.76
C SER A 63 -2.34 8.74 16.87
N ALA A 64 -1.81 9.65 16.07
CA ALA A 64 -2.22 11.06 16.07
C ALA A 64 -3.67 11.24 15.59
N ALA A 65 -4.15 10.36 14.71
CA ALA A 65 -5.53 10.36 14.22
C ALA A 65 -6.53 9.63 15.14
N GLY A 66 -6.08 9.04 16.26
CA GLY A 66 -6.93 8.24 17.14
C GLY A 66 -7.41 6.92 16.52
N LEU A 67 -6.73 6.45 15.48
CA LEU A 67 -7.03 5.21 14.76
C LEU A 67 -6.05 4.13 15.25
N HIS A 68 -6.37 3.51 16.39
CA HIS A 68 -5.58 2.43 16.99
C HIS A 68 -5.80 1.07 16.31
#